data_AF-D4CUM3-F1
#
_entry.id   AF-D4CUM3-F1
#
_cell.length_a   1.000
_cell.length_b   1.000
_cell.length_c   1.000
_cell.angle_alpha   90.00
_cell.angle_beta   90.00
_cell.angle_gamma   90.00
#
_symmetry.space_group_name_H-M   'P 1'
#
loop_
_entity.id
_entity.type
_entity.pdbx_description
1 polymer ?
#
loop_
_entity_poly.entity_id
_entity_poly.type
_entity_poly.pdbx_seq_one_letter_code
_entity_poly.pdbx_strand_id
1 'polypeptide(L)' 'FLKIFKGISARKLFLKHPEIKNKLWNGHLWNPSYFVATVSENTEEQIKRYIQTQKER' A
#
# COMPACT_ATOMS: atom_id res chain seq x y z
N PHE A 1 -13.86 2.78 -1.07
CA PHE A 1 -12.86 3.50 -1.89
C PHE A 1 -11.50 2.77 -1.96
N LEU A 2 -10.76 2.64 -0.85
CA LEU A 2 -9.40 2.08 -0.84
C LEU A 2 -9.27 0.63 -1.35
N LYS A 3 -10.21 -0.25 -1.02
CA LYS A 3 -10.24 -1.63 -1.53
C LYS A 3 -10.33 -1.68 -3.06
N ILE A 4 -11.19 -0.84 -3.63
CA ILE A 4 -11.37 -0.73 -5.09
C ILE A 4 -10.11 -0.14 -5.72
N PHE A 5 -9.54 0.90 -5.11
CA PHE A 5 -8.31 1.52 -5.59
C PHE A 5 -7.14 0.53 -5.62
N LYS A 6 -6.89 -0.19 -4.51
CA LYS A 6 -5.85 -1.22 -4.41
C LYS A 6 -6.08 -2.34 -5.43
N GLY A 7 -7.32 -2.77 -5.62
CA GLY A 7 -7.67 -3.81 -6.59
C GLY A 7 -7.46 -3.39 -8.05
N ILE A 8 -7.99 -2.23 -8.46
CA ILE A 8 -7.89 -1.74 -9.85
C ILE A 8 -6.43 -1.41 -10.19
N SER A 9 -5.72 -0.74 -9.29
CA SER A 9 -4.30 -0.42 -9.49
C SER A 9 -3.47 -1.70 -9.63
N ALA A 10 -3.69 -2.71 -8.77
CA ALA A 10 -2.99 -3.98 -8.87
C ALA A 10 -3.25 -4.70 -10.19
N ARG A 11 -4.53 -4.77 -10.62
CA ARG A 11 -4.88 -5.37 -11.91
C ARG A 11 -4.21 -4.65 -13.07
N LYS A 12 -4.28 -3.32 -13.11
CA LYS A 12 -3.65 -2.53 -14.19
C LYS A 12 -2.14 -2.70 -14.22
N LEU A 13 -1.48 -2.72 -13.05
CA LEU A 13 -0.03 -2.87 -12.97
C LEU A 13 0.41 -4.26 -13.44
N PHE A 14 -0.29 -5.32 -13.04
CA PHE A 14 0.00 -6.68 -13.49
C PHE A 14 -0.25 -6.91 -14.99
N LEU A 15 -1.14 -6.14 -15.61
CA LEU A 15 -1.37 -6.20 -17.05
C LEU A 15 -0.27 -5.48 -17.83
N LYS A 16 0.22 -4.34 -17.32
CA LYS A 16 1.31 -3.57 -17.97
C LYS A 16 2.69 -4.17 -17.72
N HIS A 17 2.88 -4.79 -16.56
CA HIS A 17 4.16 -5.30 -16.08
C HIS A 17 4.00 -6.73 -15.54
N PRO A 18 3.87 -7.73 -16.43
CA PRO A 18 3.72 -9.13 -16.04
C PRO A 18 4.89 -9.64 -15.20
N GLU A 19 6.09 -9.10 -15.40
CA GLU A 19 7.33 -9.43 -14.68
C GLU A 19 7.22 -9.20 -13.17
N ILE A 20 6.35 -8.29 -12.73
CA ILE A 20 6.15 -7.98 -11.32
C ILE A 20 5.50 -9.15 -10.57
N LYS A 21 4.68 -9.97 -11.26
CA LYS A 21 4.06 -11.15 -10.64
C LYS A 21 5.08 -12.18 -10.13
N ASN A 22 6.25 -12.24 -10.76
CA ASN A 22 7.30 -13.17 -10.39
C ASN A 22 8.19 -12.65 -9.26
N LYS A 23 8.23 -11.32 -9.06
CA LYS A 23 9.03 -10.67 -8.01
C LYS A 23 8.24 -10.40 -6.74
N LEU A 24 6.93 -10.26 -6.83
CA LEU A 24 6.05 -9.96 -5.70
C LEU A 24 5.11 -11.12 -5.42
N TRP A 25 4.91 -11.36 -4.12
CA TRP A 25 4.36 -12.55 -3.46
C TRP A 25 3.14 -13.19 -4.16
N ASN A 26 3.42 -13.91 -5.25
CA ASN A 26 2.47 -14.66 -6.05
C ASN A 26 1.14 -13.92 -6.34
N GLY A 27 1.23 -12.64 -6.73
CA GLY A 27 0.05 -11.83 -7.09
C GLY A 27 -0.47 -10.89 -6.00
N HIS A 28 0.12 -10.86 -4.80
CA HIS A 28 -0.14 -9.80 -3.83
C HIS A 28 0.74 -8.58 -4.10
N LEU A 29 0.16 -7.54 -4.70
CA LEU A 29 0.87 -6.28 -4.96
C LEU A 29 0.91 -5.36 -3.73
N TRP A 30 -0.20 -5.29 -2.99
CA TRP A 30 -0.35 -4.40 -1.85
C TRP A 30 -0.48 -5.22 -0.57
N ASN A 31 0.14 -4.76 0.51
CA ASN A 31 -0.15 -5.27 1.85
C ASN A 31 -1.67 -5.14 2.10
N PRO A 32 -2.38 -6.15 2.63
CA PRO A 32 -3.81 -6.06 2.91
C PRO A 32 -4.19 -4.88 3.82
N SER A 33 -3.31 -4.52 4.75
CA SER A 33 -3.47 -3.36 5.64
C SER A 33 -3.40 -2.03 4.89
N TYR A 34 -3.99 -0.99 5.48
CA TYR A 34 -3.90 0.38 4.99
C TYR A 34 -3.99 1.35 6.17
N PHE A 35 -3.38 2.52 6.00
CA PHE A 35 -3.44 3.62 6.96
C PHE A 35 -4.23 4.77 6.38
N VAL A 36 -5.14 5.32 7.19
CA VAL A 36 -5.92 6.51 6.87
C VAL A 36 -5.87 7.41 8.09
N ALA A 37 -5.48 8.65 7.88
CA ALA A 37 -5.59 9.73 8.85
C ALA A 37 -6.25 10.93 8.16
N THR A 38 -7.09 11.65 8.90
CA THR A 38 -7.61 12.94 8.46
C THR A 38 -6.46 13.96 8.48
N VAL A 39 -6.31 14.72 7.41
CA VAL A 39 -5.27 15.76 7.33
C VAL A 39 -5.71 16.96 8.17
N SER A 40 -4.97 17.24 9.23
CA SER A 40 -4.87 18.56 9.88
C SER A 40 -3.40 19.01 9.87
N GLU A 41 -3.09 20.21 10.37
CA GLU A 41 -1.76 20.84 10.27
C GLU A 41 -0.59 20.05 10.91
N ASN A 42 -0.83 18.94 11.62
CA ASN A 42 0.18 18.14 12.34
C ASN A 42 0.48 16.75 11.72
N THR A 43 0.49 16.64 10.39
CA THR A 43 0.48 15.34 9.68
C THR A 43 1.83 14.62 9.57
N GLU A 44 2.95 15.33 9.60
CA GLU A 44 4.27 14.72 9.32
C GLU A 44 4.75 13.78 10.45
N GLU A 45 4.74 14.24 11.70
CA GLU A 45 5.13 13.45 12.87
C GLU A 45 4.33 12.15 13.02
N GLN A 46 3.02 12.19 12.74
CA GLN A 46 2.15 11.02 12.85
C GLN A 46 2.45 9.98 11.77
N ILE A 47 2.71 10.42 10.53
CA ILE A 47 3.08 9.52 9.43
C ILE A 47 4.43 8.84 9.72
N LYS A 48 5.42 9.61 10.19
CA LYS A 48 6.74 9.08 10.58
C LYS A 48 6.63 7.99 11.65
N ARG A 49 5.84 8.22 12.71
CA ARG A 49 5.59 7.22 13.76
C ARG A 49 4.89 5.96 13.26
N TYR A 50 3.91 6.11 12.36
CA TYR A 50 3.23 4.95 11.77
C TYR A 50 4.21 4.10 10.94
N ILE A 51 5.05 4.70 10.10
CA ILE A 51 6.03 3.96 9.29
C ILE A 51 7.06 3.23 10.16
N GLN A 52 7.51 3.84 11.26
CA GLN A 52 8.47 3.21 12.18
C GLN A 52 7.90 1.99 12.90
N THR A 53 6.66 2.09 13.39
CA THR A 53 6.00 0.99 14.13
C THR A 53 5.59 -0.19 13.24
N GLN A 54 5.50 0.00 11.91
CA GLN A 54 5.21 -1.09 10.97
C GLN A 54 6.38 -2.07 10.76
N LYS A 55 7.62 -1.72 11.15
CA LYS A 55 8.79 -2.59 10.93
C LYS A 55 9.04 -3.63 12.04
N GLU A 56 8.38 -3.52 13.19
CA GLU A 56 8.63 -4.36 14.36
C GLU A 56 7.74 -5.61 14.46
N ARG A 57 7.11 -6.03 13.35
CA ARG A 57 6.24 -7.22 13.34
C ARG A 57 6.43 -8.11 12.12
#